data_AF-A0A3M2GAH6-F1
#
_entry.id   AF-A0A3M2GAH6-F1
#
_cell.length_a   1.000
_cell.length_b   1.000
_cell.length_c   1.000
_cell.angle_alpha   90.00
_cell.angle_beta   90.00
_cell.angle_gamma   90.00
#
_symmetry.space_group_name_H-M   'P 1'
#
loop_
_entity.id
_entity.type
_entity.pdbx_description
1 polymer ?
#
loop_
_entity_poly.entity_id
_entity_poly.type
_entity_poly.pdbx_seq_one_letter_code
_entity_poly.pdbx_strand_id
1 'polypeptide(L)' 'MFVEVARDDLHRTRIVDPPARPPAPGQVSLSVERFALTTNNITYAVAGDMLDYWGFFPTDEGW' A
#
# COMPACT_ATOMS: atom_id res chain seq x y z
N MET A 1 -8.91 3.68 2.93
CA MET A 1 -8.77 2.75 1.80
C MET A 1 -7.32 2.63 1.33
N PHE A 2 -6.77 1.42 1.31
CA PHE A 2 -5.48 1.05 0.71
C PHE A 2 -5.69 -0.06 -0.33
N VAL A 3 -4.79 -0.15 -1.31
CA VAL A 3 -4.70 -1.30 -2.22
C VAL A 3 -3.47 -2.10 -1.81
N GLU A 4 -3.66 -3.37 -1.49
CA GLU A 4 -2.58 -4.31 -1.16
C GLU A 4 -2.46 -5.37 -2.25
N VAL A 5 -1.25 -5.89 -2.44
CA VAL A 5 -0.91 -6.84 -3.50
C VAL A 5 -0.17 -7.99 -2.85
N ALA A 6 -0.62 -9.22 -3.09
CA ALA A 6 0.02 -10.38 -2.47
C ALA A 6 1.48 -10.49 -2.94
N ARG A 7 2.38 -10.71 -1.98
CA ARG A 7 3.82 -10.78 -2.24
C ARG A 7 4.21 -11.96 -3.13
N ASP A 8 3.44 -13.04 -3.10
CA ASP A 8 3.65 -14.26 -3.88
C ASP A 8 2.90 -14.30 -5.23
N ASP A 9 1.93 -13.41 -5.43
CA ASP A 9 1.10 -13.34 -6.65
C ASP A 9 0.59 -11.92 -6.88
N LEU A 10 1.23 -11.19 -7.80
CA LEU A 10 0.90 -9.79 -8.11
C LEU A 10 -0.47 -9.60 -8.76
N HIS A 11 -1.13 -10.69 -9.18
CA HIS A 11 -2.51 -10.64 -9.67
C HIS A 11 -3.54 -10.69 -8.53
N ARG A 12 -3.14 -11.12 -7.33
CA ARG A 12 -3.99 -11.09 -6.14
C ARG A 12 -3.86 -9.74 -5.46
N THR A 13 -4.97 -9.02 -5.43
CA THR A 13 -5.05 -7.69 -4.80
C THR A 13 -6.26 -7.62 -3.88
N ARG A 14 -6.18 -6.77 -2.87
CA ARG A 14 -7.32 -6.47 -2.00
C ARG A 14 -7.41 -4.97 -1.70
N ILE A 15 -8.62 -4.54 -1.39
CA ILE A 15 -8.88 -3.21 -0.87
C ILE A 15 -9.10 -3.34 0.63
N VAL A 16 -8.32 -2.61 1.42
CA VAL A 16 -8.45 -2.56 2.88
C VAL A 16 -8.97 -1.18 3.27
N ASP A 17 -10.00 -1.11 4.09
CA ASP A 17 -10.48 0.15 4.65
C ASP A 17 -10.16 0.25 6.14
N PRO A 18 -9.09 0.99 6.52
CA PRO A 18 -8.73 1.16 7.91
C PRO A 18 -9.72 2.11 8.62
N PRO A 19 -9.79 2.05 9.96
CA PRO A 19 -10.54 3.04 10.72
C PRO A 19 -9.97 4.44 10.49
N ALA A 20 -10.86 5.43 10.38
CA ALA A 20 -10.46 6.82 10.27
C ALA A 20 -9.65 7.24 11.52
N ARG A 21 -8.50 7.89 11.29
CA ARG A 21 -7.68 8.46 12.36
C ARG A 21 -7.86 9.98 12.39
N PRO A 22 -8.24 10.58 13.52
CA PRO A 22 -8.31 12.02 13.64
C PRO A 22 -6.89 12.63 13.49
N PRO A 23 -6.76 13.81 12.84
CA PRO A 23 -5.47 14.47 12.71
C PRO A 23 -4.93 14.89 14.08
N ALA A 24 -3.63 14.71 14.29
CA ALA A 24 -2.92 15.24 15.46
C ALA A 24 -2.73 16.77 15.32
N PRO A 25 -2.32 17.50 16.39
CA PRO A 25 -1.98 18.91 16.28
C PRO A 25 -0.96 19.17 15.16
N GLY A 26 -1.28 20.12 14.26
CA GLY A 26 -0.47 20.44 13.08
C GLY A 26 -0.74 19.57 11.85
N GLN A 27 -1.69 18.62 11.90
CA GLN A 27 -2.08 17.79 10.76
C GLN A 27 -3.47 18.17 10.23
N VAL A 28 -3.74 17.77 8.98
CA VAL A 28 -5.07 17.92 8.34
C VAL A 28 -5.50 16.57 7.77
N SER A 29 -6.80 16.33 7.70
CA SER A 29 -7.38 15.15 7.04
C SER A 29 -7.97 15.57 5.70
N LEU A 30 -7.63 14.83 4.64
CA LEU A 30 -8.10 15.09 3.28
C LEU A 30 -8.90 13.88 2.79
N SER A 31 -9.99 14.15 2.10
CA SER A 31 -10.73 13.12 1.36
C SER A 31 -10.08 12.91 0.00
N VAL A 32 -9.84 11.65 -0.38
CA VAL A 32 -9.36 11.30 -1.71
C VAL A 32 -10.57 11.16 -2.64
N GLU A 33 -10.74 12.09 -3.58
CA GLU A 33 -11.83 12.00 -4.57
C GLU A 33 -11.47 11.08 -5.75
N ARG A 34 -10.22 11.12 -6.20
CA ARG A 34 -9.72 10.35 -7.35
C ARG A 34 -8.26 10.00 -7.15
N PHE A 35 -7.87 8.82 -7.62
CA PHE A 35 -6.48 8.36 -7.69
C PHE A 35 -6.28 7.50 -8.93
N ALA A 36 -5.02 7.26 -9.30
CA ALA A 36 -4.66 6.39 -10.41
C ALA A 36 -3.53 5.44 -9.99
N LEU A 37 -3.54 4.22 -10.53
CA LEU A 37 -2.45 3.27 -10.40
C LEU A 37 -1.51 3.44 -11.59
N THR A 38 -0.21 3.48 -11.34
CA THR A 38 0.82 3.56 -12.38
C THR A 38 1.80 2.41 -12.22
N THR A 39 2.45 2.03 -13.33
CA THR A 39 3.38 0.90 -13.39
C THR A 39 4.76 1.20 -12.77
N ASN A 40 4.92 2.31 -12.05
CA ASN A 40 6.21 2.68 -11.44
C ASN A 40 6.68 1.62 -10.42
N ASN A 41 5.74 0.89 -9.81
CA ASN A 41 6.03 0.04 -8.66
C ASN A 41 6.28 -1.44 -9.00
N ILE A 42 6.16 -1.86 -10.27
CA ILE A 42 6.37 -3.29 -10.63
C ILE A 42 7.78 -3.76 -10.31
N THR A 43 8.79 -2.93 -10.55
CA THR A 43 10.18 -3.26 -10.21
C THR A 43 10.33 -3.56 -8.72
N TYR A 44 9.66 -2.79 -7.87
CA TYR A 44 9.70 -2.99 -6.42
C TYR A 44 8.91 -4.20 -5.97
N ALA A 45 7.81 -4.54 -6.64
CA ALA A 45 7.06 -5.75 -6.34
C ALA A 45 7.86 -7.02 -6.69
N VAL A 46 8.54 -7.03 -7.84
CA VAL A 46 9.32 -8.20 -8.31
C VAL A 46 10.66 -8.31 -7.59
N ALA A 47 11.38 -7.20 -7.37
CA ALA A 47 12.69 -7.19 -6.73
C ALA A 47 12.65 -6.86 -5.23
N GLY A 48 11.45 -6.78 -4.63
CA GLY A 48 11.26 -6.24 -3.29
C GLY A 48 11.98 -7.02 -2.21
N ASP A 49 12.11 -8.34 -2.35
CA ASP A 49 12.85 -9.19 -1.41
C ASP A 49 14.35 -8.88 -1.43
N MET A 50 14.91 -8.69 -2.62
CA MET A 50 16.33 -8.36 -2.80
C MET A 50 16.65 -6.94 -2.32
N LEU A 51 15.71 -6.02 -2.49
CA LEU A 51 15.85 -4.61 -2.14
C LEU A 51 15.40 -4.29 -0.70
N ASP A 52 14.91 -5.28 0.04
CA ASP A 52 14.20 -5.11 1.32
C ASP A 52 13.05 -4.08 1.25
N TYR A 53 12.45 -3.94 0.07
CA TYR A 53 11.45 -2.90 -0.21
C TYR A 53 10.12 -3.19 0.47
N TRP A 54 9.75 -4.46 0.60
CA TRP A 54 8.55 -4.89 1.33
C TRP A 54 8.58 -4.45 2.80
N GLY A 55 9.77 -4.35 3.40
CA GLY A 55 9.95 -3.91 4.79
C GLY A 55 9.48 -2.47 5.06
N PHE A 56 9.35 -1.62 4.03
CA PHE A 56 8.82 -0.26 4.19
C PHE A 56 7.30 -0.21 4.37
N PHE A 57 6.58 -1.27 4.02
CA PHE A 57 5.11 -1.31 4.00
C PHE A 57 4.60 -2.55 4.75
N PRO A 58 4.71 -2.59 6.09
CA PRO A 58 4.26 -3.73 6.87
C PRO A 58 2.74 -3.92 6.78
N THR A 59 2.31 -5.16 6.55
CA THR A 59 0.90 -5.58 6.51
C THR A 59 0.76 -7.01 7.06
N ASP A 60 -0.41 -7.62 6.91
CA ASP A 60 -0.66 -9.02 7.25
C ASP A 60 0.28 -9.97 6.48
N GLU A 61 0.53 -11.14 7.05
CA GLU A 61 1.40 -12.15 6.42
C GLU A 61 0.94 -12.49 4.99
N GLY A 62 1.86 -12.37 4.03
CA GLY A 62 1.64 -12.68 2.61
C GLY A 62 1.11 -11.53 1.75
N TRP A 63 0.82 -10.37 2.34
CA TRP A 63 0.36 -9.17 1.63
C TRP A 63 1.45 -8.10 1.51
#